data_AF-A0A7S2QCR1-F1
#
_entry.id   AF-A0A7S2QCR1-F1
#
_cell.length_a   1.000
_cell.length_b   1.000
_cell.length_c   1.000
_cell.angle_alpha   90.00
_cell.angle_beta   90.00
_cell.angle_gamma   90.00
#
_symmetry.space_group_name_H-M   'P 1'
#
loop_
_entity.id
_entity.type
_entity.pdbx_description
1 polymer ?
#
loop_
_entity_poly.entity_id
_entity_poly.type
_entity_poly.pdbx_seq_one_letter_code
_entity_poly.pdbx_strand_id
1 'polypeptide(L)'
;IEQGNPSKVAMLAEFAEAVSEVCANLREHLAEHANISFDYISNAMLSCYTGSKKYSLHLDNPHACGDGRMVPDNGHRMTAVYYINPNWNPEANNCGGGLDIFLTDPAQAPSSLAAAQKAPRMRAAPHADTLVLFLSERMAHQVIQTNTPECQFCITMWCYDEGMLQHFMPNYVALKESQVYSDVADVDSDPDDF
;
A
#
# COMPACT_ATOMS: atom_id res chain seq x y z
N ILE A 1 6.62 25.54 -16.48
CA ILE A 1 6.19 24.12 -16.51
C ILE A 1 6.32 23.70 -17.95
N GLU A 2 7.45 23.11 -18.34
CA GLU A 2 7.62 22.58 -19.69
C GLU A 2 6.55 21.52 -19.94
N GLN A 3 5.80 21.67 -21.04
CA GLN A 3 4.87 20.66 -21.51
C GLN A 3 5.67 19.38 -21.79
N GLY A 4 5.36 18.31 -21.06
CA GLY A 4 6.08 17.04 -21.18
C GLY A 4 6.10 16.55 -22.63
N ASN A 5 7.23 15.99 -23.06
CA ASN A 5 7.35 15.38 -24.38
C ASN A 5 6.23 14.31 -24.56
N PRO A 6 5.32 14.47 -25.53
CA PRO A 6 4.16 13.59 -25.71
C PRO A 6 4.54 12.10 -25.80
N SER A 7 5.71 11.80 -26.37
CA SER A 7 6.22 10.44 -26.48
C SER A 7 6.55 9.80 -25.12
N LYS A 8 7.04 10.58 -24.14
CA LYS A 8 7.35 10.06 -22.80
C LYS A 8 6.09 9.73 -21.99
N VAL A 9 5.06 10.54 -22.14
CA VAL A 9 3.75 10.30 -21.49
C VAL A 9 3.10 9.06 -22.07
N ALA A 10 3.15 8.88 -23.40
CA ALA A 10 2.67 7.67 -24.06
C ALA A 10 3.37 6.41 -23.55
N MET A 11 4.70 6.41 -23.45
CA MET A 11 5.45 5.26 -22.91
C MET A 11 5.06 4.93 -21.45
N LEU A 12 4.87 5.93 -20.60
CA LEU A 12 4.43 5.69 -19.21
C LEU A 12 3.03 5.09 -19.14
N ALA A 13 2.14 5.50 -20.05
CA ALA A 13 0.81 4.92 -20.17
C ALA A 13 0.88 3.45 -20.63
N GLU A 14 1.72 3.13 -21.61
CA GLU A 14 1.94 1.74 -22.07
C GLU A 14 2.50 0.86 -20.94
N PHE A 15 3.46 1.36 -20.14
CA PHE A 15 3.94 0.62 -18.97
C PHE A 15 2.84 0.39 -17.92
N ALA A 16 2.03 1.41 -17.65
CA ALA A 16 0.91 1.29 -16.73
C ALA A 16 -0.12 0.26 -17.21
N GLU A 17 -0.41 0.23 -18.52
CA GLU A 17 -1.31 -0.75 -19.13
C GLU A 17 -0.76 -2.16 -19.01
N ALA A 18 0.53 -2.37 -19.32
CA ALA A 18 1.19 -3.67 -19.16
C ALA A 18 1.16 -4.17 -17.70
N VAL A 19 1.40 -3.29 -16.73
CA VAL A 19 1.29 -3.65 -15.29
C VAL A 19 -0.16 -4.00 -14.94
N SER A 20 -1.14 -3.25 -15.45
CA SER A 20 -2.56 -3.55 -15.28
C SER A 20 -2.94 -4.93 -15.82
N GLU A 21 -2.45 -5.29 -17.00
CA GLU A 21 -2.68 -6.61 -17.61
C GLU A 21 -2.08 -7.74 -16.78
N VAL A 22 -0.86 -7.58 -16.27
CA VAL A 22 -0.24 -8.56 -15.36
C VAL A 22 -1.12 -8.74 -14.11
N CYS A 23 -1.57 -7.66 -13.50
CA CYS A 23 -2.48 -7.72 -12.37
C CYS A 23 -3.78 -8.45 -12.73
N ALA A 24 -4.42 -8.10 -13.83
CA ALA A 24 -5.67 -8.73 -14.28
C ALA A 24 -5.52 -10.24 -14.48
N ASN A 25 -4.41 -10.69 -15.08
CA ASN A 25 -4.13 -12.10 -15.34
C ASN A 25 -3.88 -12.92 -14.06
N LEU A 26 -3.54 -12.27 -12.94
CA LEU A 26 -3.36 -12.94 -11.64
C LEU A 26 -4.67 -13.15 -10.88
N ARG A 27 -5.78 -12.59 -11.34
CA ARG A 27 -7.06 -12.60 -10.61
C ARG A 27 -7.54 -14.00 -10.25
N GLU A 28 -7.61 -14.90 -11.23
CA GLU A 28 -8.09 -16.28 -11.01
C GLU A 28 -7.15 -17.05 -10.07
N HIS A 29 -5.84 -16.91 -10.27
CA HIS A 29 -4.83 -17.58 -9.44
C HIS A 29 -4.88 -17.09 -7.99
N LEU A 30 -5.08 -15.80 -7.75
CA LEU A 30 -5.19 -15.24 -6.39
C LEU A 30 -6.51 -15.67 -5.72
N ALA A 31 -7.60 -15.76 -6.47
CA ALA A 31 -8.86 -16.27 -5.94
C ALA A 31 -8.72 -17.73 -5.50
N GLU A 32 -8.11 -18.58 -6.34
CA GLU A 32 -7.93 -20.01 -6.08
C GLU A 32 -6.94 -20.31 -4.96
N HIS A 33 -5.78 -19.63 -4.95
CA HIS A 33 -4.67 -20.02 -4.08
C HIS A 33 -4.49 -19.15 -2.84
N ALA A 34 -5.01 -17.92 -2.85
CA ALA A 34 -4.83 -16.98 -1.74
C ALA A 34 -6.16 -16.51 -1.12
N ASN A 35 -7.30 -16.99 -1.66
CA ASN A 35 -8.65 -16.54 -1.32
C ASN A 35 -8.77 -15.01 -1.40
N ILE A 36 -8.24 -14.45 -2.49
CA ILE A 36 -8.26 -13.01 -2.75
C ILE A 36 -8.94 -12.76 -4.09
N SER A 37 -10.09 -12.09 -4.04
CA SER A 37 -10.82 -11.63 -5.20
C SER A 37 -10.78 -10.11 -5.30
N PHE A 38 -10.60 -9.60 -6.51
CA PHE A 38 -10.72 -8.19 -6.84
C PHE A 38 -11.37 -8.08 -8.22
N ASP A 39 -12.12 -7.02 -8.47
CA ASP A 39 -12.82 -6.77 -9.73
C ASP A 39 -12.41 -5.47 -10.42
N TYR A 40 -11.75 -4.56 -9.70
CA TYR A 40 -11.31 -3.26 -10.19
C TYR A 40 -9.79 -3.07 -10.02
N ILE A 41 -9.16 -2.32 -10.93
CA ILE A 41 -7.75 -1.92 -10.87
C ILE A 41 -7.71 -0.39 -11.00
N SER A 42 -7.03 0.30 -10.09
CA SER A 42 -6.95 1.77 -10.15
C SER A 42 -6.21 2.25 -11.40
N ASN A 43 -6.41 3.51 -11.74
CA ASN A 43 -5.45 4.26 -12.54
C ASN A 43 -4.05 4.22 -11.89
N ALA A 44 -3.03 4.25 -12.73
CA ALA A 44 -1.65 4.25 -12.30
C ALA A 44 -1.24 5.59 -11.65
N MET A 45 -0.54 5.49 -10.51
CA MET A 45 0.03 6.63 -9.80
C MET A 45 1.54 6.65 -9.96
N LEU A 46 2.09 7.69 -10.58
CA LEU A 46 3.53 7.91 -10.64
C LEU A 46 4.00 8.66 -9.40
N SER A 47 4.89 8.03 -8.62
CA SER A 47 5.54 8.64 -7.46
C SER A 47 7.01 8.93 -7.72
N CYS A 48 7.56 9.92 -7.02
CA CYS A 48 8.97 10.28 -7.04
C CYS A 48 9.49 10.49 -5.62
N TYR A 49 10.50 9.72 -5.23
CA TYR A 49 11.22 9.82 -3.97
C TYR A 49 12.62 10.37 -4.23
N THR A 50 13.04 11.40 -3.50
CA THR A 50 14.34 12.06 -3.67
C THR A 50 14.78 12.67 -2.35
N GLY A 51 16.09 12.87 -2.16
CA GLY A 51 16.62 13.54 -0.96
C GLY A 51 16.41 12.65 0.25
N SER A 52 15.56 13.04 1.20
CA SER A 52 15.26 12.34 2.46
C SER A 52 13.84 11.79 2.55
N LYS A 53 13.15 11.60 1.41
CA LYS A 53 11.76 11.13 1.40
C LYS A 53 11.70 9.65 1.77
N LYS A 54 10.64 9.30 2.52
CA LYS A 54 10.29 7.95 2.96
C LYS A 54 8.78 7.80 2.98
N TYR A 55 8.30 6.57 3.10
CA TYR A 55 6.90 6.29 3.39
C TYR A 55 6.82 5.32 4.56
N SER A 56 6.14 5.73 5.62
CA SER A 56 6.14 5.03 6.90
C SER A 56 5.53 3.63 6.81
N LEU A 57 5.88 2.76 7.75
CA LEU A 57 5.28 1.42 7.87
C LEU A 57 3.76 1.49 7.96
N HIS A 58 3.08 0.75 7.10
CA HIS A 58 1.62 0.66 7.06
C HIS A 58 1.16 -0.63 6.36
N LEU A 59 -0.15 -0.86 6.41
CA LEU A 59 -0.89 -1.75 5.52
C LEU A 59 -1.73 -0.88 4.59
N ASP A 60 -1.85 -1.29 3.34
CA ASP A 60 -2.74 -0.63 2.39
C ASP A 60 -4.21 -0.91 2.69
N ASN A 61 -4.50 -2.06 3.35
CA ASN A 61 -5.80 -2.37 3.92
C ASN A 61 -5.69 -2.79 5.40
N PRO A 62 -5.89 -1.89 6.36
CA PRO A 62 -5.67 -2.20 7.77
C PRO A 62 -6.89 -2.80 8.49
N HIS A 63 -8.00 -3.09 7.80
CA HIS A 63 -9.28 -3.42 8.47
C HIS A 63 -9.24 -4.66 9.38
N ALA A 64 -8.41 -5.65 9.03
CA ALA A 64 -8.20 -6.87 9.80
C ALA A 64 -6.97 -6.79 10.73
N CYS A 65 -6.28 -5.65 10.76
CA CYS A 65 -5.15 -5.43 11.66
C CYS A 65 -5.66 -5.25 13.08
N GLY A 66 -5.18 -6.08 14.01
CA GLY A 66 -5.62 -6.07 15.41
C GLY A 66 -5.07 -4.92 16.28
N ASP A 67 -4.74 -3.77 15.69
CA ASP A 67 -4.15 -2.63 16.42
C ASP A 67 -5.17 -1.82 17.25
N GLY A 68 -6.39 -2.34 17.40
CA GLY A 68 -7.50 -1.71 18.13
C GLY A 68 -8.15 -0.56 17.36
N ARG A 69 -7.61 -0.16 16.21
CA ARG A 69 -8.26 0.80 15.32
C ARG A 69 -9.21 0.03 14.43
N MET A 70 -10.48 0.02 14.80
CA MET A 70 -11.49 -0.40 13.86
C MET A 70 -11.44 0.56 12.67
N VAL A 71 -11.12 0.02 11.49
CA VAL A 71 -11.20 0.72 10.21
C VAL A 71 -11.99 -0.22 9.30
N PRO A 72 -13.01 0.23 8.57
CA PRO A 72 -13.71 -0.63 7.64
C PRO A 72 -12.79 -1.14 6.54
N ASP A 73 -13.15 -2.26 5.92
CA ASP A 73 -12.50 -2.75 4.71
C ASP A 73 -12.56 -1.67 3.62
N ASN A 74 -11.40 -1.23 3.13
CA ASN A 74 -11.28 -0.22 2.07
C ASN A 74 -11.26 -0.82 0.66
N GLY A 75 -11.42 -2.14 0.55
CA GLY A 75 -11.45 -2.87 -0.71
C GLY A 75 -10.07 -3.13 -1.31
N HIS A 76 -8.96 -2.62 -0.76
CA HIS A 76 -7.62 -2.94 -1.26
C HIS A 76 -7.31 -4.43 -1.03
N ARG A 77 -6.87 -5.13 -2.07
CA ARG A 77 -6.59 -6.57 -2.03
C ARG A 77 -5.14 -6.88 -2.37
N MET A 78 -4.64 -6.27 -3.45
CA MET A 78 -3.27 -6.40 -3.88
C MET A 78 -2.73 -5.04 -4.30
N THR A 79 -1.47 -4.79 -3.96
CA THR A 79 -0.72 -3.61 -4.37
C THR A 79 0.35 -4.02 -5.35
N ALA A 80 0.47 -3.27 -6.44
CA ALA A 80 1.51 -3.42 -7.46
C ALA A 80 2.39 -2.18 -7.50
N VAL A 81 3.71 -2.39 -7.43
CA VAL A 81 4.71 -1.33 -7.52
C VAL A 81 5.71 -1.71 -8.60
N TYR A 82 5.81 -0.90 -9.65
CA TYR A 82 6.76 -1.08 -10.74
C TYR A 82 7.81 0.02 -10.74
N TYR A 83 9.08 -0.37 -10.73
CA TYR A 83 10.22 0.53 -10.69
C TYR A 83 10.82 0.76 -12.08
N ILE A 84 11.22 2.01 -12.34
CA ILE A 84 11.74 2.47 -13.63
C ILE A 84 13.09 3.20 -13.49
N ASN A 85 13.91 2.84 -12.50
CA ASN A 85 15.17 3.54 -12.18
C ASN A 85 16.39 2.77 -12.70
N PRO A 86 16.95 3.11 -13.87
CA PRO A 86 18.02 2.32 -14.49
C PRO A 86 19.37 2.45 -13.76
N ASN A 87 19.55 3.48 -12.94
CA ASN A 87 20.82 3.80 -12.32
C ASN A 87 20.87 3.43 -10.83
N TRP A 88 19.88 2.71 -10.31
CA TRP A 88 19.94 2.26 -8.93
C TRP A 88 21.04 1.21 -8.78
N ASN A 89 22.04 1.48 -7.94
CA ASN A 89 23.18 0.60 -7.73
C ASN A 89 23.20 0.15 -6.26
N PRO A 90 23.12 -1.17 -5.94
CA PRO A 90 23.17 -1.67 -4.56
C PRO A 90 24.54 -1.56 -3.87
N GLU A 91 25.62 -1.41 -4.64
CA GLU A 91 27.00 -1.41 -4.13
C GLU A 91 27.54 0.00 -3.85
N ALA A 92 26.77 1.04 -4.19
CA ALA A 92 27.15 2.40 -3.84
C ALA A 92 27.04 2.56 -2.31
N ASN A 93 28.01 3.19 -1.65
CA ASN A 93 28.02 3.38 -0.19
C ASN A 93 26.85 4.23 0.38
N ASN A 94 25.80 4.50 -0.41
CA ASN A 94 24.69 5.39 -0.07
C ASN A 94 23.33 4.98 -0.69
N CYS A 95 23.04 3.67 -0.79
CA CYS A 95 21.78 3.15 -1.34
C CYS A 95 20.59 3.35 -0.38
N GLY A 96 20.05 4.56 -0.32
CA GLY A 96 18.73 4.81 0.25
C GLY A 96 17.61 4.34 -0.69
N GLY A 97 16.37 4.37 -0.19
CA GLY A 97 15.19 3.98 -0.98
C GLY A 97 14.92 2.47 -1.00
N GLY A 98 14.02 2.08 -1.90
CA GLY A 98 13.50 0.73 -1.98
C GLY A 98 12.32 0.48 -1.04
N LEU A 99 11.68 -0.67 -1.23
CA LEU A 99 10.49 -1.08 -0.51
C LEU A 99 10.85 -2.25 0.40
N ASP A 100 10.71 -2.04 1.71
CA ASP A 100 10.72 -3.15 2.65
C ASP A 100 9.31 -3.75 2.71
N ILE A 101 9.22 -5.06 2.54
CA ILE A 101 8.02 -5.87 2.78
C ILE A 101 8.33 -6.78 3.96
N PHE A 102 7.51 -6.71 5.01
CA PHE A 102 7.63 -7.55 6.18
C PHE A 102 6.91 -8.87 5.92
N LEU A 103 7.65 -9.97 6.00
CA LEU A 103 7.24 -11.32 5.63
C LEU A 103 6.47 -11.98 6.78
N THR A 104 5.27 -11.47 7.01
CA THR A 104 4.26 -12.03 7.93
C THR A 104 3.62 -13.29 7.33
N ASP A 105 2.72 -13.92 8.10
CA ASP A 105 1.96 -15.07 7.60
C ASP A 105 1.13 -14.66 6.37
N PRO A 106 1.37 -15.25 5.17
CA PRO A 106 0.64 -14.87 3.97
C PRO A 106 -0.83 -15.29 4.00
N ALA A 107 -1.27 -16.14 4.94
CA ALA A 107 -2.65 -16.57 5.08
C ALA A 107 -3.49 -15.66 5.98
N GLN A 108 -2.87 -14.80 6.79
CA GLN A 108 -3.55 -14.03 7.84
C GLN A 108 -3.05 -12.59 7.91
N ALA A 109 -3.94 -11.65 8.20
CA ALA A 109 -3.55 -10.28 8.53
C ALA A 109 -2.71 -10.28 9.83
N PRO A 110 -1.72 -9.38 9.96
CA PRO A 110 -0.93 -9.29 11.17
C PRO A 110 -1.78 -8.78 12.34
N SER A 111 -1.52 -9.29 13.55
CA SER A 111 -2.25 -8.86 14.74
C SER A 111 -2.02 -7.40 15.13
N SER A 112 -0.96 -6.76 14.62
CA SER A 112 -0.72 -5.31 14.68
C SER A 112 0.44 -4.95 13.75
N LEU A 113 0.58 -3.66 13.41
CA LEU A 113 1.79 -3.16 12.70
C LEU A 113 3.07 -3.40 13.50
N ALA A 114 3.01 -3.31 14.84
CA ALA A 114 4.16 -3.57 15.71
C ALA A 114 4.57 -5.05 15.70
N ALA A 115 3.62 -5.97 15.55
CA ALA A 115 3.92 -7.40 15.36
C ALA A 115 4.53 -7.64 13.98
N ALA A 116 3.96 -7.04 12.92
CA ALA A 116 4.50 -7.14 11.56
C ALA A 116 5.94 -6.65 11.46
N GLN A 117 6.27 -5.54 12.13
CA GLN A 117 7.63 -4.96 12.12
C GLN A 117 8.72 -5.89 12.68
N LYS A 118 8.35 -6.89 13.49
CA LYS A 118 9.27 -7.87 14.06
C LYS A 118 9.55 -9.05 13.11
N ALA A 119 8.76 -9.21 12.06
CA ALA A 119 8.97 -10.28 11.07
C ALA A 119 10.25 -10.02 10.25
N PRO A 120 10.85 -11.07 9.66
CA PRO A 120 11.87 -10.89 8.63
C PRO A 120 11.35 -9.97 7.53
N ARG A 121 12.23 -9.16 6.94
CA ARG A 121 11.87 -8.29 5.83
C ARG A 121 12.65 -8.64 4.57
N MET A 122 11.98 -8.54 3.43
CA MET A 122 12.62 -8.49 2.12
C MET A 122 12.66 -7.04 1.66
N ARG A 123 13.82 -6.57 1.19
CA ARG A 123 13.92 -5.28 0.52
C ARG A 123 13.90 -5.48 -0.99
N ALA A 124 12.87 -4.99 -1.66
CA ALA A 124 12.88 -4.85 -3.10
C ALA A 124 13.72 -3.62 -3.48
N ALA A 125 14.77 -3.87 -4.26
CA ALA A 125 15.56 -2.82 -4.88
C ALA A 125 14.67 -2.04 -5.87
N PRO A 126 14.70 -0.69 -5.86
CA PRO A 126 13.89 0.11 -6.77
C PRO A 126 14.54 0.20 -8.17
N HIS A 127 15.13 -0.88 -8.66
CA HIS A 127 15.80 -0.94 -9.97
C HIS A 127 14.77 -0.97 -11.10
N ALA A 128 15.13 -0.46 -12.28
CA ALA A 128 14.29 -0.58 -13.46
C ALA A 128 13.90 -2.05 -13.74
N ASP A 129 12.71 -2.25 -14.31
CA ASP A 129 12.18 -3.56 -14.68
C ASP A 129 11.93 -4.48 -13.47
N THR A 130 11.61 -3.88 -12.33
CA THR A 130 11.24 -4.61 -11.11
C THR A 130 9.76 -4.36 -10.80
N LEU A 131 8.94 -5.40 -10.95
CA LEU A 131 7.56 -5.43 -10.48
C LEU A 131 7.50 -6.12 -9.12
N VAL A 132 6.88 -5.46 -8.15
CA VAL A 132 6.64 -5.99 -6.81
C VAL A 132 5.15 -6.06 -6.58
N LEU A 133 4.65 -7.25 -6.23
CA LEU A 133 3.26 -7.51 -5.93
C LEU A 133 3.15 -8.03 -4.50
N PHE A 134 2.21 -7.51 -3.72
CA PHE A 134 1.97 -7.97 -2.36
C PHE A 134 0.53 -7.76 -1.92
N LEU A 135 0.12 -8.56 -0.93
CA LEU A 135 -1.26 -8.58 -0.43
C LEU A 135 -1.49 -7.40 0.52
N SER A 136 -2.38 -6.49 0.13
CA SER A 136 -2.56 -5.18 0.78
C SER A 136 -3.00 -5.27 2.24
N GLU A 137 -3.72 -6.34 2.60
CA GLU A 137 -4.23 -6.60 3.95
C GLU A 137 -3.24 -7.35 4.85
N ARG A 138 -2.31 -8.10 4.24
CA ARG A 138 -1.48 -9.08 4.97
C ARG A 138 -0.02 -8.65 5.11
N MET A 139 0.47 -7.85 4.17
CA MET A 139 1.89 -7.51 4.05
C MET A 139 2.14 -6.04 4.42
N ALA A 140 2.62 -5.83 5.65
CA ALA A 140 3.05 -4.50 6.06
C ALA A 140 4.31 -4.10 5.30
N HIS A 141 4.40 -2.83 4.91
CA HIS A 141 5.49 -2.36 4.07
C HIS A 141 5.83 -0.89 4.31
N GLN A 142 7.02 -0.49 3.88
CA GLN A 142 7.50 0.89 3.97
C GLN A 142 8.47 1.23 2.85
N VAL A 143 8.47 2.48 2.41
CA VAL A 143 9.52 3.01 1.51
C VAL A 143 10.64 3.58 2.36
N ILE A 144 11.83 3.05 2.17
CA ILE A 144 13.00 3.44 2.95
C ILE A 144 13.44 4.82 2.53
N GLN A 145 13.98 5.55 3.49
CA GLN A 145 14.49 6.87 3.24
C GLN A 145 15.53 6.82 2.10
N THR A 146 15.28 7.60 1.05
CA THR A 146 16.31 7.91 0.04
C THR A 146 17.45 8.67 0.73
N ASN A 147 18.69 8.51 0.30
CA ASN A 147 19.84 9.26 0.83
C ASN A 147 20.63 9.94 -0.29
N THR A 148 20.03 10.01 -1.49
CA THR A 148 20.62 10.54 -2.71
C THR A 148 19.75 11.68 -3.25
N PRO A 149 20.34 12.68 -3.92
CA PRO A 149 19.57 13.72 -4.61
C PRO A 149 18.84 13.18 -5.85
N GLU A 150 19.19 11.99 -6.34
CA GLU A 150 18.55 11.36 -7.49
C GLU A 150 17.07 11.06 -7.23
N CYS A 151 16.26 11.24 -8.28
CA CYS A 151 14.85 10.89 -8.26
C CYS A 151 14.68 9.39 -8.48
N GLN A 152 14.04 8.72 -7.53
CA GLN A 152 13.58 7.34 -7.64
C GLN A 152 12.08 7.34 -7.93
N PHE A 153 11.73 6.87 -9.11
CA PHE A 153 10.36 6.79 -9.60
C PHE A 153 9.78 5.39 -9.43
N CYS A 154 8.49 5.33 -9.15
CA CYS A 154 7.72 4.09 -9.24
C CYS A 154 6.30 4.37 -9.72
N ILE A 155 5.72 3.39 -10.39
CA ILE A 155 4.31 3.34 -10.74
C ILE A 155 3.62 2.45 -9.72
N THR A 156 2.61 2.97 -9.04
CA THR A 156 1.79 2.23 -8.09
C THR A 156 0.39 2.04 -8.63
N MET A 157 -0.14 0.83 -8.51
CA MET A 157 -1.51 0.48 -8.83
C MET A 157 -2.06 -0.40 -7.72
N TRP A 158 -3.37 -0.29 -7.47
CA TRP A 158 -4.06 -1.12 -6.49
C TRP A 158 -5.16 -1.92 -7.17
N CYS A 159 -5.33 -3.15 -6.72
CA CYS A 159 -6.40 -4.05 -7.12
C CYS A 159 -7.44 -4.08 -6.01
N TYR A 160 -8.69 -3.82 -6.38
CA TYR A 160 -9.80 -3.57 -5.45
C TYR A 160 -10.93 -4.57 -5.62
N ASP A 161 -11.56 -4.87 -4.51
CA ASP A 161 -12.97 -5.21 -4.46
C ASP A 161 -13.79 -3.91 -4.54
N GLU A 162 -14.38 -3.63 -5.70
CA GLU A 162 -15.15 -2.42 -5.97
C GLU A 162 -16.36 -2.31 -5.05
N GLY A 163 -17.01 -3.44 -4.75
CA GLY A 163 -18.10 -3.51 -3.79
C GLY A 163 -17.68 -2.96 -2.44
N MET A 164 -16.53 -3.39 -1.90
CA MET A 164 -16.04 -2.87 -0.63
C MET A 164 -15.57 -1.42 -0.73
N LEU A 165 -14.90 -1.03 -1.81
CA LEU A 165 -14.44 0.35 -2.02
C LEU A 165 -15.61 1.35 -1.99
N GLN A 166 -16.73 1.03 -2.63
CA GLN A 166 -17.93 1.88 -2.67
C GLN A 166 -18.53 2.12 -1.27
N HIS A 167 -18.42 1.12 -0.38
CA HIS A 167 -18.97 1.19 0.98
C HIS A 167 -17.96 1.72 2.02
N PHE A 168 -16.69 1.89 1.67
CA PHE A 168 -15.65 2.32 2.60
C PHE A 168 -15.98 3.66 3.27
N MET A 169 -16.22 4.72 2.48
CA MET A 169 -16.47 6.06 3.02
C MET A 169 -17.75 6.13 3.88
N PRO A 170 -18.91 5.59 3.45
CA PRO A 170 -20.09 5.50 4.30
C PRO A 170 -19.81 4.79 5.64
N ASN A 171 -19.14 3.64 5.59
CA ASN A 171 -18.83 2.85 6.79
C ASN A 171 -17.84 3.58 7.70
N TYR A 172 -16.87 4.29 7.13
CA TYR A 172 -15.86 5.02 7.89
C TYR A 172 -16.46 6.20 8.63
N VAL A 173 -17.38 6.94 7.99
CA VAL A 173 -18.12 8.04 8.62
C VAL A 173 -19.00 7.50 9.75
N ALA A 174 -19.80 6.47 9.50
CA ALA A 174 -20.66 5.86 10.52
C ALA A 174 -19.87 5.34 11.74
N LEU A 175 -18.71 4.73 11.48
CA LEU A 175 -17.81 4.27 12.55
C LEU A 175 -17.28 5.45 13.37
N LYS A 176 -16.83 6.53 12.71
CA LYS A 176 -16.35 7.73 13.39
C LYS A 176 -17.43 8.38 14.24
N GLU A 177 -18.66 8.46 13.73
CA GLU A 177 -19.79 8.96 14.51
C GLU A 177 -20.04 8.07 15.74
N SER A 178 -20.06 6.75 15.58
CA SER A 178 -20.28 5.82 16.71
C SER A 178 -19.20 5.91 17.80
N GLN A 179 -17.93 6.13 17.41
CA GLN A 179 -16.82 6.32 18.34
C GLN A 179 -16.95 7.65 19.11
N VAL A 180 -17.39 8.71 18.43
CA VAL A 180 -17.66 9.99 19.10
C VAL A 180 -18.81 9.84 20.11
N TYR A 181 -19.88 9.11 19.76
CA TYR A 181 -20.97 8.86 20.70
C TYR A 181 -20.56 8.01 21.91
N SER A 182 -19.69 7.00 21.74
CA SER A 182 -19.19 6.21 22.87
C SER A 182 -18.26 7.03 23.77
N ASP A 183 -17.37 7.84 23.19
CA ASP A 183 -16.45 8.68 23.96
C ASP A 183 -17.21 9.75 24.78
N VAL A 184 -18.35 10.25 24.28
CA VAL A 184 -19.21 11.20 25.02
C VAL A 184 -20.02 10.49 26.11
N ALA A 185 -20.52 9.27 25.85
CA ALA A 185 -21.29 8.51 26.84
C ALA A 185 -20.44 8.04 28.03
N ASP A 186 -19.15 7.75 27.81
CA ASP A 186 -18.22 7.38 28.89
C ASP A 186 -17.89 8.58 29.81
N VAL A 187 -17.90 9.81 29.28
CA VAL A 187 -17.64 11.04 30.07
C VAL A 187 -18.80 11.42 30.99
N ASP A 188 -20.05 11.10 30.61
CA ASP A 188 -21.25 11.40 31.40
C ASP A 188 -21.58 10.32 32.46
N SER A 189 -20.70 9.33 32.63
CA SER A 189 -20.93 8.18 33.50
C SER A 189 -20.14 8.19 34.81
N ASP A 190 -19.58 9.34 35.23
CA ASP A 190 -19.05 9.50 36.61
C ASP A 190 -20.22 9.54 37.61
N PRO A 191 -20.46 8.49 38.40
CA PRO A 191 -21.52 8.44 39.38
C PRO A 191 -20.94 8.79 40.75
N ASP A 192 -20.31 9.95 40.89
CA ASP A 192 -19.77 10.44 42.16
C ASP A 192 -20.02 11.94 42.29
N ASP A 193 -21.28 12.30 42.56
CA ASP A 193 -21.62 13.49 43.34
C ASP A 193 -22.63 13.03 44.42
N PHE A 194 -22.08 12.61 45.55
CA PHE A 194 -22.79 12.43 46.83
C PHE A 194 -22.92 13.76 47.57
#